data_AF-A0A957VBP4-F1
#
_entry.id   AF-A0A957VBP4-F1
#
_cell.length_a   1.000
_cell.length_b   1.000
_cell.length_c   1.000
_cell.angle_alpha   90.00
_cell.angle_beta   90.00
_cell.angle_gamma   90.00
#
_symmetry.space_group_name_H-M   'P 1'
#
loop_
_entity.id
_entity.type
_entity.pdbx_description
1 polymer ?
#
loop_
_entity_poly.entity_id
_entity_poly.type
_entity_poly.pdbx_seq_one_letter_code
_entity_poly.pdbx_strand_id
1 'polypeptide(L)'
;MKRHAAHKACVRRDSFSPSFSSYLRIFIVIAASLLIVSQLGQPARPAAANRALPTDLSYSTETTWLLPGLPDLSATAGYIPHNFSHGEAIFHIGSETIHGFRPGKAYPEMYIRDIAWGMETAQYYYPDEYLREPIEAYLRRQYTADSRSLDSDFGVVAGAGAIGGILTPDGRINKQTITTDEETSLIHAAYLYYNMTYDTAWLRQEINGRPLIERLNLAAEWLYAHRLDPQLELLWRGHTTDWGDVKFEPGPGYTDYNPAHDHLTASIYDQALAYMALIELAKMNAAVSNTEQTDLWQNRAERLKAQTNAGLWQPAKGFYLTHAHITPLTHDFDESAMVSIANALAVYSGLTDFRQNQAIFSSLEQARLEAGVNKPGLSLYPYYPNQWPDLFFEY
;
A
#
# COMPACT_ATOMS: atom_id res chain seq x y z
N MET A 1 22.23 -48.02 60.71
CA MET A 1 21.71 -48.38 62.05
C MET A 1 22.07 -47.24 63.00
N LYS A 2 21.11 -46.60 63.70
CA LYS A 2 21.23 -45.28 64.41
C LYS A 2 21.53 -44.10 63.44
N ARG A 3 20.94 -42.89 63.47
CA ARG A 3 20.22 -41.99 64.43
C ARG A 3 21.09 -40.89 65.06
N HIS A 4 20.77 -39.62 64.71
CA HIS A 4 20.59 -38.40 65.55
C HIS A 4 20.14 -37.27 64.59
N ALA A 5 19.05 -36.50 64.69
CA ALA A 5 17.91 -36.34 65.62
C ALA A 5 17.95 -35.18 66.64
N ALA A 6 17.53 -33.98 66.22
CA ALA A 6 16.93 -32.88 67.02
C ALA A 6 16.26 -31.88 66.05
N HIS A 7 14.97 -31.50 66.03
CA HIS A 7 13.73 -31.82 66.76
C HIS A 7 13.18 -30.77 67.76
N LYS A 8 12.30 -29.89 67.23
CA LYS A 8 11.14 -29.15 67.84
C LYS A 8 10.33 -28.64 66.62
N ALA A 9 9.02 -28.83 66.39
CA ALA A 9 7.82 -29.06 67.20
C ALA A 9 7.38 -27.82 68.01
N CYS A 10 6.11 -27.39 68.04
CA CYS A 10 4.85 -27.76 67.33
C CYS A 10 3.99 -26.45 67.18
N VAL A 11 2.73 -26.30 66.74
CA VAL A 11 1.45 -27.05 66.53
C VAL A 11 0.72 -26.31 65.35
N ARG A 12 -0.04 -26.82 64.35
CA ARG A 12 -0.85 -28.03 64.00
C ARG A 12 -2.39 -27.81 64.09
N ARG A 13 -3.12 -28.33 63.09
CA ARG A 13 -4.61 -28.42 62.88
C ARG A 13 -5.30 -27.32 62.07
N ASP A 14 -6.40 -27.60 61.34
CA ASP A 14 -6.73 -28.76 60.44
C ASP A 14 -8.06 -28.49 59.69
N SER A 15 -8.04 -28.61 58.36
CA SER A 15 -9.11 -29.18 57.50
C SER A 15 -10.48 -28.50 57.26
N PHE A 16 -11.09 -28.94 56.13
CA PHE A 16 -12.49 -28.88 55.68
C PHE A 16 -13.16 -27.56 55.21
N SER A 17 -13.51 -27.57 53.91
CA SER A 17 -14.68 -26.92 53.30
C SER A 17 -15.93 -27.84 53.47
N PRO A 18 -17.19 -27.52 53.07
CA PRO A 18 -17.59 -26.83 51.82
C PRO A 18 -18.85 -25.92 51.89
N SER A 19 -19.37 -25.56 50.71
CA SER A 19 -20.81 -25.34 50.41
C SER A 19 -21.49 -23.98 50.69
N PHE A 20 -21.66 -23.22 49.59
CA PHE A 20 -22.92 -22.59 49.12
C PHE A 20 -23.86 -21.80 50.05
N SER A 21 -24.14 -20.56 49.60
CA SER A 21 -25.47 -19.91 49.51
C SER A 21 -25.94 -18.90 50.57
N SER A 22 -26.37 -17.75 50.02
CA SER A 22 -27.44 -16.83 50.49
C SER A 22 -27.18 -15.80 51.60
N TYR A 23 -28.02 -14.75 51.52
CA TYR A 23 -28.14 -13.55 52.38
C TYR A 23 -26.98 -12.53 52.23
N LEU A 24 -27.08 -11.43 51.44
CA LEU A 24 -28.10 -10.37 51.24
C LEU A 24 -27.95 -9.20 52.23
N ARG A 25 -28.06 -7.97 51.67
CA ARG A 25 -28.02 -6.62 52.29
C ARG A 25 -26.63 -6.02 52.47
N ILE A 26 -26.40 -4.72 52.27
CA ILE A 26 -27.18 -3.63 51.62
C ILE A 26 -26.15 -2.59 51.16
N PHE A 27 -26.28 -2.00 49.97
CA PHE A 27 -26.15 -0.54 49.81
C PHE A 27 -26.83 -0.03 48.52
N ILE A 28 -27.67 0.98 48.75
CA ILE A 28 -28.59 1.73 47.88
C ILE A 28 -27.84 3.03 47.47
N VAL A 29 -28.04 3.75 46.36
CA VAL A 29 -28.83 3.72 45.09
C VAL A 29 -28.16 4.83 44.20
N ILE A 30 -28.24 4.86 42.87
CA ILE A 30 -29.23 5.60 42.04
C ILE A 30 -29.26 4.99 40.64
N ALA A 31 -30.47 4.70 40.14
CA ALA A 31 -30.77 4.57 38.72
C ALA A 31 -32.17 5.15 38.49
N ALA A 32 -32.28 6.20 37.66
CA ALA A 32 -33.52 6.62 36.99
C ALA A 32 -33.28 7.85 36.10
N SER A 33 -33.24 7.64 34.78
CA SER A 33 -33.82 8.55 33.77
C SER A 33 -33.77 7.86 32.40
N LEU A 34 -34.94 7.54 31.86
CA LEU A 34 -35.12 7.01 30.52
C LEU A 34 -35.42 8.15 29.53
N LEU A 35 -35.34 7.83 28.23
CA LEU A 35 -35.96 8.57 27.12
C LEU A 35 -35.47 10.01 26.86
N ILE A 36 -34.38 10.11 26.09
CA ILE A 36 -34.42 10.95 24.88
C ILE A 36 -34.10 10.06 23.69
N VAL A 37 -35.02 9.99 22.73
CA VAL A 37 -34.82 9.39 21.41
C VAL A 37 -34.44 10.51 20.42
N SER A 38 -33.80 10.14 19.32
CA SER A 38 -33.40 11.03 18.22
C SER A 38 -32.39 12.13 18.58
N GLN A 39 -31.11 11.78 18.52
CA GLN A 39 -30.28 12.29 17.43
C GLN A 39 -29.28 11.21 17.02
N LEU A 40 -29.42 10.70 15.80
CA LEU A 40 -28.34 9.96 15.14
C LEU A 40 -27.28 11.00 14.79
N GLY A 41 -26.29 11.16 15.67
CA GLY A 41 -25.10 11.93 15.35
C GLY A 41 -24.47 11.35 14.10
N GLN A 42 -24.34 12.16 13.04
CA GLN A 42 -23.56 11.76 11.87
C GLN A 42 -22.15 11.34 12.35
N PRO A 43 -21.51 10.33 11.72
CA PRO A 43 -20.10 10.09 11.98
C PRO A 43 -19.36 11.40 11.79
N ALA A 44 -18.57 11.81 12.80
CA ALA A 44 -17.92 13.10 12.80
C ALA A 44 -17.09 13.21 11.51
N ARG A 45 -17.39 14.21 10.67
CA ARG A 45 -16.64 14.44 9.44
C ARG A 45 -15.15 14.50 9.81
N PRO A 46 -14.25 13.84 9.05
CA PRO A 46 -12.83 13.90 9.33
C PRO A 46 -12.41 15.36 9.48
N ALA A 47 -11.64 15.65 10.53
CA ALA A 47 -11.16 17.01 10.80
C ALA A 47 -10.44 17.51 9.54
N ALA A 48 -10.76 18.73 9.09
CA ALA A 48 -10.53 19.18 7.73
C ALA A 48 -9.05 19.19 7.33
N ALA A 49 -8.57 18.07 6.80
CA ALA A 49 -7.34 17.98 6.03
C ALA A 49 -7.56 18.73 4.72
N ASN A 50 -6.69 19.71 4.47
CA ASN A 50 -6.64 20.56 3.28
C ASN A 50 -7.99 21.09 2.80
N ARG A 51 -8.41 22.23 3.38
CA ARG A 51 -9.19 23.18 2.60
C ARG A 51 -8.36 23.54 1.36
N ALA A 52 -8.95 23.38 0.17
CA ALA A 52 -8.41 23.99 -1.04
C ALA A 52 -8.09 25.48 -0.76
N LEU A 53 -6.85 25.89 -1.05
CA LEU A 53 -6.39 27.24 -0.78
C LEU A 53 -7.20 28.25 -1.62
N PRO A 54 -7.56 29.44 -1.08
CA PRO A 54 -8.34 30.41 -1.83
C PRO A 54 -7.63 30.82 -3.13
N THR A 55 -8.27 30.54 -4.27
CA THR A 55 -7.71 30.71 -5.63
C THR A 55 -7.65 32.18 -6.11
N ASP A 56 -7.56 33.13 -5.17
CA ASP A 56 -7.72 34.58 -5.41
C ASP A 56 -6.76 35.43 -4.56
N LEU A 57 -5.58 34.90 -4.22
CA LEU A 57 -4.48 35.67 -3.64
C LEU A 57 -3.15 35.22 -4.27
N SER A 58 -2.57 36.08 -5.11
CA SER A 58 -1.33 35.82 -5.85
C SER A 58 -0.07 35.97 -4.98
N TYR A 59 -0.02 35.26 -3.86
CA TYR A 59 1.19 35.07 -3.06
C TYR A 59 1.83 33.73 -3.42
N SER A 60 3.16 33.70 -3.58
CA SER A 60 3.90 32.45 -3.65
C SER A 60 3.77 31.70 -2.32
N THR A 61 3.24 30.49 -2.34
CA THR A 61 3.09 29.62 -1.16
C THR A 61 4.44 29.03 -0.75
N GLU A 62 5.19 29.75 0.08
CA GLU A 62 6.43 29.25 0.68
C GLU A 62 6.13 28.31 1.85
N THR A 63 6.17 26.99 1.60
CA THR A 63 6.00 25.99 2.66
C THR A 63 7.23 25.92 3.55
N THR A 64 7.03 26.33 4.82
CA THR A 64 7.99 26.18 5.91
C THR A 64 7.52 25.10 6.88
N TRP A 65 8.40 24.16 7.22
CA TRP A 65 8.15 23.15 8.26
C TRP A 65 8.91 23.51 9.54
N LEU A 66 8.29 23.23 10.69
CA LEU A 66 8.91 23.37 12.00
C LEU A 66 8.51 22.18 12.89
N LEU A 67 9.50 21.52 13.48
CA LEU A 67 9.31 20.45 14.45
C LEU A 67 9.83 20.93 15.81
N PRO A 68 8.96 21.48 16.70
CA PRO A 68 9.39 22.05 17.97
C PRO A 68 10.19 21.06 18.83
N GLY A 69 11.37 21.49 19.27
CA GLY A 69 12.31 20.66 20.03
C GLY A 69 13.22 19.77 19.17
N LEU A 70 13.02 19.71 17.85
CA LEU A 70 13.83 18.92 16.91
C LEU A 70 14.43 19.84 15.82
N PRO A 71 15.44 20.66 16.19
CA PRO A 71 16.03 21.65 15.27
C PRO A 71 16.72 20.98 14.08
N ASP A 72 17.35 19.82 14.27
CA ASP A 72 18.05 19.10 13.20
C ASP A 72 17.07 18.59 12.13
N LEU A 73 15.89 18.08 12.54
CA LEU A 73 14.83 17.70 11.60
C LEU A 73 14.16 18.94 10.97
N SER A 74 14.06 20.05 11.70
CA SER A 74 13.57 21.30 11.11
C SER A 74 14.53 21.83 10.03
N ALA A 75 15.84 21.62 10.21
CA ALA A 75 16.86 21.97 9.22
C ALA A 75 16.80 21.07 7.96
N THR A 76 16.28 19.84 8.04
CA THR A 76 16.11 18.99 6.84
C THR A 76 14.97 19.43 5.92
N ALA A 77 14.09 20.34 6.35
CA ALA A 77 12.97 20.84 5.55
C ALA A 77 13.41 21.43 4.20
N GLY A 78 14.61 22.03 4.12
CA GLY A 78 15.18 22.55 2.87
C GLY A 78 15.65 21.48 1.88
N TYR A 79 15.94 20.25 2.34
CA TYR A 79 16.31 19.14 1.45
C TYR A 79 15.10 18.56 0.70
N ILE A 80 13.87 18.75 1.19
CA ILE A 80 12.67 18.20 0.55
C ILE A 80 12.46 18.81 -0.85
N PRO A 81 12.31 20.14 -1.05
CA PRO A 81 12.18 20.73 -2.38
C PRO A 81 13.46 20.60 -3.23
N HIS A 82 14.63 20.53 -2.57
CA HIS A 82 15.89 20.25 -3.25
C HIS A 82 15.89 18.86 -3.89
N ASN A 83 15.35 17.84 -3.21
CA ASN A 83 15.25 16.49 -3.75
C ASN A 83 14.19 16.41 -4.86
N PHE A 84 13.01 17.01 -4.67
CA PHE A 84 11.98 17.04 -5.72
C PHE A 84 12.47 17.70 -7.02
N SER A 85 13.20 18.82 -6.95
CA SER A 85 13.76 19.48 -8.13
C SER A 85 14.87 18.69 -8.87
N HIS A 86 15.27 17.52 -8.35
CA HIS A 86 16.11 16.54 -9.09
C HIS A 86 15.31 15.45 -9.81
N GLY A 87 14.05 15.21 -9.42
CA GLY A 87 13.09 14.33 -10.12
C GLY A 87 12.17 15.10 -11.08
N GLU A 88 11.94 16.38 -10.81
CA GLU A 88 11.12 17.31 -11.60
C GLU A 88 11.34 17.19 -13.11
N ALA A 89 10.23 17.07 -13.84
CA ALA A 89 10.20 16.93 -15.28
C ALA A 89 8.96 17.59 -15.89
N ILE A 90 9.15 18.13 -17.09
CA ILE A 90 8.07 18.61 -17.97
C ILE A 90 8.23 17.88 -19.30
N PHE A 91 7.20 17.18 -19.74
CA PHE A 91 7.16 16.51 -21.05
C PHE A 91 6.28 17.30 -22.01
N HIS A 92 6.71 17.42 -23.27
CA HIS A 92 5.95 18.06 -24.34
C HIS A 92 5.66 17.03 -25.44
N ILE A 93 4.44 16.50 -25.44
CA ILE A 93 4.03 15.36 -26.24
C ILE A 93 2.95 15.83 -27.23
N GLY A 94 3.40 16.19 -28.45
CA GLY A 94 2.53 16.78 -29.47
C GLY A 94 2.02 18.15 -29.05
N SER A 95 0.79 18.20 -28.52
CA SER A 95 0.15 19.39 -27.95
C SER A 95 -0.10 19.29 -26.43
N GLU A 96 0.20 18.15 -25.80
CA GLU A 96 0.16 18.00 -24.35
C GLU A 96 1.46 18.55 -23.74
N THR A 97 1.34 19.40 -22.72
CA THR A 97 2.38 19.57 -21.71
C THR A 97 1.95 18.76 -20.48
N ILE A 98 2.88 18.06 -19.86
CA ILE A 98 2.66 17.26 -18.65
C ILE A 98 3.79 17.58 -17.67
N HIS A 99 3.44 18.23 -16.55
CA HIS A 99 4.34 18.47 -15.42
C HIS A 99 4.30 17.27 -14.47
N GLY A 100 5.41 16.94 -13.79
CA GLY A 100 5.46 15.83 -12.85
C GLY A 100 6.87 15.45 -12.41
N PHE A 101 7.04 14.19 -11.99
CA PHE A 101 8.28 13.71 -11.37
C PHE A 101 8.74 12.36 -11.94
N ARG A 102 10.06 12.26 -12.12
CA ARG A 102 10.83 11.04 -12.31
C ARG A 102 11.26 10.49 -10.94
N PRO A 103 11.53 9.18 -10.80
CA PRO A 103 12.17 8.61 -9.59
C PRO A 103 13.49 9.31 -9.22
N GLY A 104 14.18 9.86 -10.21
CA GLY A 104 15.34 10.74 -10.04
C GLY A 104 16.03 11.01 -11.38
N LYS A 105 17.04 11.88 -11.37
CA LYS A 105 17.75 12.38 -12.57
C LYS A 105 18.34 11.31 -13.52
N ALA A 106 18.52 10.07 -13.06
CA ALA A 106 18.99 8.96 -13.88
C ALA A 106 17.89 8.34 -14.77
N TYR A 107 16.62 8.50 -14.39
CA TYR A 107 15.45 7.93 -15.06
C TYR A 107 14.83 8.98 -15.99
N PRO A 108 14.80 8.78 -17.33
CA PRO A 108 14.17 9.74 -18.22
C PRO A 108 12.63 9.75 -18.13
N GLU A 109 11.99 8.68 -17.67
CA GLU A 109 10.54 8.48 -17.56
C GLU A 109 9.92 8.95 -16.23
N MET A 110 8.64 9.33 -16.28
CA MET A 110 7.81 9.44 -15.07
C MET A 110 7.26 8.05 -14.73
N TYR A 111 7.30 7.63 -13.46
CA TYR A 111 6.78 6.33 -13.00
C TYR A 111 5.51 6.57 -12.16
N ILE A 112 4.41 5.86 -12.42
CA ILE A 112 3.11 6.12 -11.75
C ILE A 112 3.15 5.82 -10.25
N ARG A 113 3.91 4.81 -9.83
CA ARG A 113 4.15 4.47 -8.42
C ARG A 113 4.86 5.62 -7.69
N ASP A 114 5.94 6.13 -8.27
CA ASP A 114 6.76 7.21 -7.72
C ASP A 114 5.99 8.54 -7.70
N ILE A 115 5.13 8.80 -8.70
CA ILE A 115 4.15 9.89 -8.66
C ILE A 115 3.21 9.73 -7.47
N ALA A 116 2.61 8.56 -7.28
CA ALA A 116 1.66 8.31 -6.19
C ALA A 116 2.30 8.54 -4.81
N TRP A 117 3.42 7.89 -4.53
CA TRP A 117 4.11 7.99 -3.24
C TRP A 117 4.82 9.34 -3.02
N GLY A 118 5.16 10.07 -4.07
CA GLY A 118 5.65 11.45 -3.96
C GLY A 118 4.55 12.49 -3.67
N MET A 119 3.31 12.23 -4.08
CA MET A 119 2.24 13.24 -4.14
C MET A 119 1.88 13.83 -2.77
N GLU A 120 1.84 13.02 -1.71
CA GLU A 120 1.55 13.48 -0.35
C GLU A 120 2.53 14.56 0.15
N THR A 121 3.76 14.61 -0.38
CA THR A 121 4.73 15.66 -0.05
C THR A 121 4.79 16.74 -1.15
N ALA A 122 4.68 16.36 -2.43
CA ALA A 122 4.74 17.30 -3.56
C ALA A 122 3.65 18.39 -3.49
N GLN A 123 2.45 18.07 -2.97
CA GLN A 123 1.33 19.00 -2.81
C GLN A 123 1.65 20.29 -2.04
N TYR A 124 2.71 20.30 -1.23
CA TYR A 124 3.11 21.46 -0.44
C TYR A 124 4.12 22.37 -1.15
N TYR A 125 4.69 21.93 -2.28
CA TYR A 125 5.79 22.62 -2.96
C TYR A 125 5.53 22.92 -4.44
N TYR A 126 4.62 22.19 -5.06
CA TYR A 126 4.35 22.25 -6.49
C TYR A 126 2.88 22.63 -6.79
N PRO A 127 2.63 23.34 -7.91
CA PRO A 127 1.28 23.70 -8.32
C PRO A 127 0.50 22.48 -8.86
N ASP A 128 -0.82 22.67 -9.02
CA ASP A 128 -1.82 21.67 -9.39
C ASP A 128 -1.38 20.73 -10.53
N GLU A 129 -0.79 21.31 -11.58
CA GLU A 129 -0.38 20.61 -12.79
C GLU A 129 0.57 19.43 -12.52
N TYR A 130 1.51 19.54 -11.56
CA TYR A 130 2.45 18.46 -11.21
C TYR A 130 1.77 17.27 -10.51
N LEU A 131 0.57 17.48 -9.95
CA LEU A 131 -0.20 16.47 -9.24
C LEU A 131 -1.25 15.85 -10.17
N ARG A 132 -1.97 16.70 -10.92
CA ARG A 132 -3.10 16.32 -11.77
C ARG A 132 -2.68 15.76 -13.13
N GLU A 133 -1.75 16.42 -13.83
CA GLU A 133 -1.46 16.10 -15.23
C GLU A 133 -0.87 14.71 -15.45
N PRO A 134 -0.03 14.14 -14.56
CA PRO A 134 0.44 12.77 -14.73
C PRO A 134 -0.71 11.75 -14.67
N ILE A 135 -1.63 11.89 -13.71
CA ILE A 135 -2.81 11.01 -13.58
C ILE A 135 -3.60 11.02 -14.88
N GLU A 136 -3.93 12.22 -15.38
CA GLU A 136 -4.63 12.36 -16.65
C GLU A 136 -3.83 11.81 -17.83
N ALA A 137 -2.50 12.01 -17.88
CA ALA A 137 -1.65 11.54 -18.96
C ALA A 137 -1.62 10.01 -19.07
N TYR A 138 -1.61 9.30 -17.94
CA TYR A 138 -1.76 7.84 -17.90
C TYR A 138 -3.16 7.41 -18.34
N LEU A 139 -4.21 8.10 -17.90
CA LEU A 139 -5.60 7.78 -18.28
C LEU A 139 -5.90 8.06 -19.76
N ARG A 140 -5.30 9.10 -20.36
CA ARG A 140 -5.32 9.37 -21.81
C ARG A 140 -4.66 8.23 -22.60
N ARG A 141 -3.72 7.52 -21.98
CA ARG A 141 -2.88 6.46 -22.55
C ARG A 141 -3.28 5.05 -22.11
N GLN A 142 -4.37 4.90 -21.36
CA GLN A 142 -4.90 3.61 -20.91
C GLN A 142 -5.05 2.64 -22.09
N TYR A 143 -4.54 1.42 -21.94
CA TYR A 143 -4.45 0.44 -23.01
C TYR A 143 -5.84 0.05 -23.54
N THR A 144 -5.86 -0.16 -24.86
CA THR A 144 -6.96 -0.74 -25.62
C THR A 144 -6.65 -2.20 -25.96
N ALA A 145 -7.58 -2.92 -26.59
CA ALA A 145 -7.32 -4.28 -27.09
C ALA A 145 -6.20 -4.33 -28.14
N ASP A 146 -6.01 -3.25 -28.90
CA ASP A 146 -5.01 -3.13 -29.96
C ASP A 146 -3.67 -2.52 -29.47
N SER A 147 -3.66 -1.94 -28.26
CA SER A 147 -2.44 -1.40 -27.64
C SER A 147 -1.42 -2.49 -27.32
N ARG A 148 -0.12 -2.18 -27.49
CA ARG A 148 1.01 -3.06 -27.15
C ARG A 148 2.01 -2.27 -26.31
N SER A 149 2.76 -2.96 -25.47
CA SER A 149 3.86 -2.39 -24.70
C SER A 149 5.07 -2.08 -25.59
N LEU A 150 6.04 -1.33 -25.09
CA LEU A 150 7.16 -0.84 -25.89
C LEU A 150 8.21 -1.94 -26.18
N ASP A 151 8.48 -2.80 -25.22
CA ASP A 151 9.34 -3.99 -25.33
C ASP A 151 8.65 -5.21 -25.98
N SER A 152 7.32 -5.20 -26.04
CA SER A 152 6.43 -6.32 -26.42
C SER A 152 6.32 -7.48 -25.41
N ASP A 153 6.74 -7.32 -24.15
CA ASP A 153 6.47 -8.22 -23.00
C ASP A 153 6.55 -9.74 -23.28
N PHE A 154 7.57 -10.22 -24.00
CA PHE A 154 7.67 -11.64 -24.44
C PHE A 154 6.44 -12.19 -25.21
N GLY A 155 5.57 -11.33 -25.73
CA GLY A 155 4.30 -11.66 -26.39
C GLY A 155 3.07 -11.58 -25.48
N VAL A 156 3.22 -11.24 -24.20
CA VAL A 156 2.11 -10.84 -23.33
C VAL A 156 1.50 -9.56 -23.88
N VAL A 157 0.16 -9.44 -23.81
CA VAL A 157 -0.57 -8.24 -24.20
C VAL A 157 -1.32 -7.74 -22.99
N ALA A 158 -0.95 -6.56 -22.51
CA ALA A 158 -1.63 -5.91 -21.38
C ALA A 158 -3.15 -5.82 -21.62
N GLY A 159 -3.57 -5.32 -22.78
CA GLY A 159 -4.97 -5.35 -23.22
C GLY A 159 -5.85 -4.27 -22.59
N ALA A 160 -7.15 -4.32 -22.88
CA ALA A 160 -8.08 -3.23 -22.60
C ALA A 160 -8.27 -2.96 -21.10
N GLY A 161 -8.06 -1.72 -20.67
CA GLY A 161 -8.22 -1.27 -19.28
C GLY A 161 -6.92 -1.16 -18.49
N ALA A 162 -5.87 -1.87 -18.89
CA ALA A 162 -4.54 -1.76 -18.29
C ALA A 162 -3.96 -0.35 -18.43
N ILE A 163 -3.05 0.02 -17.54
CA ILE A 163 -2.19 1.20 -17.66
C ILE A 163 -0.73 0.76 -17.55
N GLY A 164 0.18 1.51 -18.18
CA GLY A 164 1.61 1.26 -18.04
C GLY A 164 2.15 1.90 -16.75
N GLY A 165 3.21 1.34 -16.17
CA GLY A 165 3.86 1.92 -14.99
C GLY A 165 4.78 3.09 -15.31
N ILE A 166 5.22 3.22 -16.56
CA ILE A 166 6.09 4.31 -17.03
C ILE A 166 5.48 5.09 -18.19
N LEU A 167 5.79 6.38 -18.22
CA LEU A 167 5.49 7.33 -19.30
C LEU A 167 6.80 7.95 -19.78
N THR A 168 7.12 7.78 -21.05
CA THR A 168 8.36 8.31 -21.64
C THR A 168 8.23 9.78 -22.02
N PRO A 169 9.34 10.55 -22.16
CA PRO A 169 9.31 11.92 -22.64
C PRO A 169 8.70 12.11 -24.04
N ASP A 170 8.73 11.07 -24.88
CA ASP A 170 8.09 11.05 -26.21
C ASP A 170 6.65 10.47 -26.19
N GLY A 171 6.09 10.24 -25.00
CA GLY A 171 4.67 9.96 -24.80
C GLY A 171 4.23 8.52 -25.00
N ARG A 172 5.19 7.59 -25.11
CA ARG A 172 4.97 6.15 -25.10
C ARG A 172 4.80 5.67 -23.66
N ILE A 173 4.25 4.47 -23.51
CA ILE A 173 4.03 3.80 -22.24
C ILE A 173 4.64 2.40 -22.28
N ASN A 174 4.99 1.87 -21.11
CA ASN A 174 5.33 0.46 -20.96
C ASN A 174 4.58 -0.12 -19.76
N LYS A 175 4.04 -1.33 -19.92
CA LYS A 175 3.50 -2.17 -18.86
C LYS A 175 4.66 -2.96 -18.27
N GLN A 176 4.94 -2.88 -16.97
CA GLN A 176 5.90 -3.79 -16.34
C GLN A 176 5.13 -5.08 -16.04
N THR A 177 5.04 -5.98 -17.01
CA THR A 177 4.15 -7.15 -16.90
C THR A 177 4.49 -8.11 -15.76
N ILE A 178 5.63 -7.95 -15.09
CA ILE A 178 5.95 -8.68 -13.85
C ILE A 178 5.23 -8.13 -12.60
N THR A 179 4.77 -6.87 -12.58
CA THR A 179 4.20 -6.22 -11.37
C THR A 179 2.67 -6.08 -11.42
N THR A 180 2.05 -5.94 -10.25
CA THR A 180 0.59 -5.76 -10.12
C THR A 180 0.24 -4.47 -9.35
N ASP A 181 1.23 -3.60 -9.15
CA ASP A 181 1.16 -2.34 -8.41
C ASP A 181 0.76 -1.12 -9.27
N GLU A 182 0.88 -1.20 -10.59
CA GLU A 182 0.70 -0.07 -11.52
C GLU A 182 -0.73 0.51 -11.49
N GLU A 183 -1.75 -0.30 -11.83
CA GLU A 183 -3.16 0.12 -11.79
C GLU A 183 -3.56 0.65 -10.41
N THR A 184 -3.09 0.00 -9.35
CA THR A 184 -3.39 0.39 -7.96
C THR A 184 -2.69 1.68 -7.56
N SER A 185 -1.48 1.94 -8.08
CA SER A 185 -0.77 3.22 -7.90
C SER A 185 -1.48 4.36 -8.62
N LEU A 186 -2.03 4.13 -9.83
CA LEU A 186 -2.82 5.14 -10.54
C LEU A 186 -4.10 5.50 -9.78
N ILE A 187 -4.78 4.49 -9.23
CA ILE A 187 -5.98 4.68 -8.40
C ILE A 187 -5.63 5.43 -7.10
N HIS A 188 -4.51 5.08 -6.46
CA HIS A 188 -4.03 5.77 -5.25
C HIS A 188 -3.66 7.23 -5.55
N ALA A 189 -2.89 7.50 -6.61
CA ALA A 189 -2.58 8.86 -7.05
C ALA A 189 -3.84 9.69 -7.35
N ALA A 190 -4.83 9.09 -8.03
CA ALA A 190 -6.11 9.75 -8.29
C ALA A 190 -6.91 10.04 -7.02
N TYR A 191 -6.88 9.13 -6.04
CA TYR A 191 -7.51 9.34 -4.74
C TYR A 191 -6.79 10.41 -3.91
N LEU A 192 -5.45 10.42 -3.89
CA LEU A 192 -4.67 11.44 -3.21
C LEU A 192 -5.02 12.82 -3.76
N TYR A 193 -4.96 13.02 -5.07
CA TYR A 193 -5.35 14.28 -5.70
C TYR A 193 -6.82 14.67 -5.42
N TYR A 194 -7.76 13.72 -5.53
CA TYR A 194 -9.16 13.97 -5.17
C TYR A 194 -9.34 14.32 -3.68
N ASN A 195 -8.58 13.71 -2.77
CA ASN A 195 -8.64 13.96 -1.32
C ASN A 195 -7.96 15.30 -0.93
N MET A 196 -7.14 15.88 -1.80
CA MET A 196 -6.55 17.22 -1.65
C MET A 196 -7.49 18.33 -2.16
N THR A 197 -8.19 18.08 -3.28
CA THR A 197 -9.04 19.09 -3.96
C THR A 197 -10.52 18.99 -3.61
N TYR A 198 -10.99 17.78 -3.28
CA TYR A 198 -12.41 17.36 -3.24
C TYR A 198 -13.18 17.60 -4.55
N ASP A 199 -12.49 17.74 -5.70
CA ASP A 199 -13.15 18.06 -6.95
C ASP A 199 -13.84 16.84 -7.60
N THR A 200 -15.16 16.76 -7.43
CA THR A 200 -15.99 15.76 -8.10
C THR A 200 -16.32 16.11 -9.56
N ALA A 201 -16.00 17.32 -10.04
CA ALA A 201 -16.07 17.65 -11.47
C ALA A 201 -14.89 17.03 -12.22
N TRP A 202 -13.67 17.13 -11.69
CA TRP A 202 -12.50 16.39 -12.20
C TRP A 202 -12.72 14.87 -12.27
N LEU A 203 -13.33 14.25 -11.25
CA LEU A 203 -13.71 12.82 -11.31
C LEU A 203 -14.67 12.48 -12.47
N ARG A 204 -15.44 13.46 -12.96
CA ARG A 204 -16.37 13.34 -14.09
C ARG A 204 -15.81 13.88 -15.42
N GLN A 205 -14.60 14.43 -15.42
CA GLN A 205 -13.94 14.95 -16.62
C GLN A 205 -13.79 13.85 -17.67
N GLU A 206 -14.24 14.12 -18.90
CA GLU A 206 -14.02 13.18 -20.00
C GLU A 206 -12.56 13.16 -20.43
N ILE A 207 -11.97 11.97 -20.40
CA ILE A 207 -10.68 11.68 -21.02
C ILE A 207 -10.95 10.71 -22.17
N ASN A 208 -10.65 11.13 -23.40
CA ASN A 208 -10.88 10.37 -24.63
C ASN A 208 -12.30 9.73 -24.66
N GLY A 209 -13.33 10.54 -24.44
CA GLY A 209 -14.75 10.13 -24.51
C GLY A 209 -15.25 9.23 -23.37
N ARG A 210 -14.56 9.20 -22.22
CA ARG A 210 -15.00 8.48 -21.01
C ARG A 210 -14.64 9.25 -19.74
N PRO A 211 -15.54 9.37 -18.74
CA PRO A 211 -15.22 9.98 -17.44
C PRO A 211 -14.00 9.36 -16.75
N LEU A 212 -13.19 10.19 -16.08
CA LEU A 212 -12.00 9.78 -15.34
C LEU A 212 -12.29 8.63 -14.35
N ILE A 213 -13.36 8.73 -13.56
CA ILE A 213 -13.74 7.69 -12.59
C ILE A 213 -14.04 6.32 -13.25
N GLU A 214 -14.63 6.30 -14.45
CA GLU A 214 -14.87 5.04 -15.16
C GLU A 214 -13.57 4.42 -15.69
N ARG A 215 -12.56 5.23 -16.01
CA ARG A 215 -11.23 4.73 -16.40
C ARG A 215 -10.49 4.10 -15.23
N LEU A 216 -10.66 4.65 -14.03
CA LEU A 216 -10.15 4.05 -12.79
C LEU A 216 -10.88 2.73 -12.46
N ASN A 217 -12.21 2.67 -12.69
CA ASN A 217 -12.96 1.41 -12.61
C ASN A 217 -12.43 0.37 -13.61
N LEU A 218 -12.17 0.74 -14.87
CA LEU A 218 -11.57 -0.15 -15.88
C LEU A 218 -10.18 -0.67 -15.49
N ALA A 219 -9.36 0.12 -14.79
CA ALA A 219 -8.07 -0.33 -14.26
C ALA A 219 -8.25 -1.39 -13.15
N ALA A 220 -9.17 -1.19 -12.21
CA ALA A 220 -9.49 -2.17 -11.18
C ALA A 220 -10.23 -3.41 -11.73
N GLU A 221 -10.99 -3.29 -12.82
CA GLU A 221 -11.57 -4.41 -13.55
C GLU A 221 -10.48 -5.23 -14.26
N TRP A 222 -9.53 -4.56 -14.93
CA TRP A 222 -8.38 -5.20 -15.57
C TRP A 222 -7.56 -6.03 -14.57
N LEU A 223 -7.25 -5.45 -13.41
CA LEU A 223 -6.53 -6.08 -12.31
C LEU A 223 -7.17 -7.43 -11.93
N TYR A 224 -8.49 -7.43 -11.70
CA TYR A 224 -9.22 -8.66 -11.34
C TYR A 224 -9.41 -9.64 -12.49
N ALA A 225 -9.40 -9.18 -13.74
CA ALA A 225 -9.56 -10.04 -14.92
C ALA A 225 -8.25 -10.75 -15.34
N HIS A 226 -7.08 -10.17 -15.04
CA HIS A 226 -5.78 -10.68 -15.51
C HIS A 226 -4.81 -11.07 -14.39
N ARG A 227 -4.93 -10.47 -13.19
CA ARG A 227 -4.03 -10.71 -12.05
C ARG A 227 -4.65 -11.51 -10.90
N LEU A 228 -5.94 -11.83 -10.90
CA LEU A 228 -6.52 -12.66 -9.83
C LEU A 228 -6.20 -14.15 -10.05
N ASP A 229 -5.51 -14.79 -9.10
CA ASP A 229 -5.42 -16.25 -9.06
C ASP A 229 -6.73 -16.87 -8.52
N PRO A 230 -7.34 -17.83 -9.24
CA PRO A 230 -8.65 -18.40 -8.87
C PRO A 230 -8.60 -19.46 -7.76
N GLN A 231 -7.42 -19.85 -7.26
CA GLN A 231 -7.27 -20.84 -6.17
C GLN A 231 -7.01 -20.17 -4.82
N LEU A 232 -6.14 -19.16 -4.80
CA LEU A 232 -5.85 -18.33 -3.63
C LEU A 232 -6.89 -17.21 -3.43
N GLU A 233 -7.58 -16.80 -4.50
CA GLU A 233 -8.36 -15.55 -4.57
C GLU A 233 -7.52 -14.30 -4.19
N LEU A 234 -6.23 -14.34 -4.51
CA LEU A 234 -5.26 -13.27 -4.31
C LEU A 234 -4.72 -12.78 -5.65
N LEU A 235 -4.17 -11.57 -5.66
CA LEU A 235 -3.54 -11.00 -6.84
C LEU A 235 -2.12 -11.54 -7.02
N TRP A 236 -1.82 -12.06 -8.20
CA TRP A 236 -0.50 -12.56 -8.58
C TRP A 236 0.38 -11.46 -9.15
N ARG A 237 1.69 -11.59 -8.89
CA ARG A 237 2.79 -10.91 -9.58
C ARG A 237 3.86 -11.94 -9.92
N GLY A 238 4.87 -11.58 -10.71
CA GLY A 238 6.09 -12.39 -10.79
C GLY A 238 6.97 -12.20 -9.55
N HIS A 239 7.77 -13.21 -9.22
CA HIS A 239 8.58 -13.26 -8.02
C HIS A 239 9.67 -12.17 -8.00
N THR A 240 9.57 -11.23 -7.07
CA THR A 240 10.61 -10.22 -6.80
C THR A 240 11.07 -10.31 -5.35
N THR A 241 11.72 -9.28 -4.80
CA THR A 241 12.11 -9.23 -3.37
C THR A 241 10.98 -8.85 -2.42
N ASP A 242 10.17 -7.86 -2.82
CA ASP A 242 9.24 -7.12 -1.98
C ASP A 242 8.32 -6.20 -2.84
N TRP A 243 8.50 -4.89 -2.75
CA TRP A 243 7.84 -3.89 -3.61
C TRP A 243 8.57 -3.67 -4.93
N GLY A 244 9.81 -4.14 -5.04
CA GLY A 244 10.62 -4.02 -6.26
C GLY A 244 9.96 -4.64 -7.50
N ASP A 245 10.34 -4.11 -8.66
CA ASP A 245 9.88 -4.49 -10.00
C ASP A 245 10.85 -5.43 -10.74
N VAL A 246 12.08 -5.61 -10.24
CA VAL A 246 13.05 -6.57 -10.78
C VAL A 246 12.75 -8.00 -10.33
N LYS A 247 12.59 -8.92 -11.28
CA LYS A 247 12.37 -10.35 -11.03
C LYS A 247 13.56 -11.12 -10.48
N PHE A 248 13.26 -12.24 -9.84
CA PHE A 248 14.22 -13.21 -9.33
C PHE A 248 14.93 -13.98 -10.45
N GLU A 249 14.24 -14.21 -11.57
CA GLU A 249 14.75 -15.01 -12.68
C GLU A 249 15.85 -14.30 -13.49
N PRO A 250 17.00 -14.98 -13.75
CA PRO A 250 18.03 -14.43 -14.61
C PRO A 250 17.62 -14.46 -16.08
N GLY A 251 17.58 -13.30 -16.72
CA GLY A 251 17.29 -13.17 -18.14
C GLY A 251 17.11 -11.71 -18.58
N PRO A 252 16.86 -11.47 -19.88
CA PRO A 252 16.38 -10.17 -20.35
C PRO A 252 14.97 -9.87 -19.81
N GLY A 253 14.58 -8.60 -19.87
CA GLY A 253 13.24 -8.16 -19.45
C GLY A 253 13.02 -8.30 -17.95
N TYR A 254 13.82 -7.58 -17.16
CA TYR A 254 13.79 -7.64 -15.68
C TYR A 254 12.41 -7.25 -15.09
N THR A 255 11.69 -6.39 -15.80
CA THR A 255 10.35 -5.86 -15.50
C THR A 255 9.22 -6.62 -16.21
N ASP A 256 9.55 -7.61 -17.04
CA ASP A 256 8.65 -8.14 -18.06
C ASP A 256 8.41 -9.62 -17.78
N TYR A 257 7.14 -10.02 -17.69
CA TYR A 257 6.78 -11.41 -17.36
C TYR A 257 6.96 -12.33 -18.56
N ASN A 258 7.80 -13.36 -18.39
CA ASN A 258 8.01 -14.43 -19.35
C ASN A 258 7.28 -15.72 -18.89
N PRO A 259 6.13 -16.08 -19.51
CA PRO A 259 5.35 -17.25 -19.11
C PRO A 259 6.04 -18.61 -19.28
N ALA A 260 7.22 -18.67 -19.90
CA ALA A 260 7.99 -19.90 -20.07
C ALA A 260 9.02 -20.13 -18.94
N HIS A 261 9.31 -19.11 -18.12
CA HIS A 261 10.44 -19.13 -17.18
C HIS A 261 10.13 -18.56 -15.78
N ASP A 262 9.27 -17.55 -15.68
CA ASP A 262 9.14 -16.76 -14.45
C ASP A 262 8.11 -17.36 -13.46
N HIS A 263 8.43 -17.38 -12.17
CA HIS A 263 7.57 -17.90 -11.11
C HIS A 263 6.56 -16.83 -10.66
N LEU A 264 5.31 -17.25 -10.45
CA LEU A 264 4.25 -16.38 -9.95
C LEU A 264 4.07 -16.54 -8.44
N THR A 265 3.87 -15.41 -7.75
CA THR A 265 3.57 -15.35 -6.33
C THR A 265 2.40 -14.41 -6.06
N ALA A 266 1.63 -14.67 -5.01
CA ALA A 266 0.80 -13.64 -4.36
C ALA A 266 1.65 -12.98 -3.27
N SER A 267 2.11 -11.74 -3.51
CA SER A 267 2.89 -10.98 -2.53
C SER A 267 2.00 -10.11 -1.64
N ILE A 268 2.38 -9.94 -0.38
CA ILE A 268 1.70 -9.04 0.56
C ILE A 268 1.70 -7.58 0.08
N TYR A 269 2.67 -7.18 -0.76
CA TYR A 269 2.74 -5.82 -1.32
C TYR A 269 1.51 -5.48 -2.16
N ASP A 270 1.23 -6.28 -3.19
CA ASP A 270 0.11 -6.04 -4.11
C ASP A 270 -1.23 -6.22 -3.38
N GLN A 271 -1.33 -7.17 -2.43
CA GLN A 271 -2.57 -7.34 -1.66
C GLN A 271 -2.88 -6.09 -0.81
N ALA A 272 -1.88 -5.51 -0.16
CA ALA A 272 -2.04 -4.33 0.68
C ALA A 272 -2.33 -3.08 -0.15
N LEU A 273 -1.61 -2.88 -1.25
CA LEU A 273 -1.82 -1.74 -2.15
C LEU A 273 -3.16 -1.82 -2.88
N ALA A 274 -3.55 -3.00 -3.37
CA ALA A 274 -4.85 -3.20 -4.00
C ALA A 274 -6.00 -3.04 -3.00
N TYR A 275 -5.90 -3.56 -1.78
CA TYR A 275 -6.91 -3.29 -0.75
C TYR A 275 -7.10 -1.79 -0.52
N MET A 276 -6.01 -1.02 -0.41
CA MET A 276 -6.06 0.44 -0.27
C MET A 276 -6.76 1.08 -1.49
N ALA A 277 -6.27 0.80 -2.69
CA ALA A 277 -6.80 1.33 -3.94
C ALA A 277 -8.29 1.00 -4.16
N LEU A 278 -8.76 -0.19 -3.77
CA LEU A 278 -10.17 -0.59 -3.91
C LEU A 278 -11.08 0.19 -2.93
N ILE A 279 -10.65 0.39 -1.69
CA ILE A 279 -11.34 1.25 -0.71
C ILE A 279 -11.37 2.72 -1.20
N GLU A 280 -10.28 3.18 -1.80
CA GLU A 280 -10.15 4.53 -2.35
C GLU A 280 -11.04 4.76 -3.58
N LEU A 281 -11.08 3.77 -4.49
CA LEU A 281 -11.98 3.76 -5.64
C LEU A 281 -13.45 3.70 -5.23
N ALA A 282 -13.79 2.94 -4.17
CA ALA A 282 -15.14 2.93 -3.62
C ALA A 282 -15.58 4.31 -3.12
N LYS A 283 -14.69 5.05 -2.44
CA LYS A 283 -14.92 6.45 -2.00
C LYS A 283 -15.08 7.41 -3.19
N MET A 284 -14.25 7.31 -4.23
CA MET A 284 -14.36 8.18 -5.41
C MET A 284 -15.66 7.92 -6.19
N ASN A 285 -16.07 6.65 -6.34
CA ASN A 285 -17.38 6.31 -6.90
C ASN A 285 -18.53 6.86 -6.05
N ALA A 286 -18.41 6.83 -4.71
CA ALA A 286 -19.43 7.38 -3.82
C ALA A 286 -19.53 8.92 -3.96
N ALA A 287 -18.40 9.60 -4.12
CA ALA A 287 -18.34 11.04 -4.37
C ALA A 287 -19.01 11.45 -5.69
N VAL A 288 -18.95 10.60 -6.73
CA VAL A 288 -19.71 10.84 -7.97
C VAL A 288 -21.17 10.33 -7.93
N SER A 289 -21.58 9.68 -6.84
CA SER A 289 -22.89 9.00 -6.63
C SER A 289 -23.11 7.70 -7.43
N ASN A 290 -22.02 7.01 -7.81
CA ASN A 290 -22.07 5.71 -8.47
C ASN A 290 -22.10 4.57 -7.42
N THR A 291 -23.28 4.33 -6.84
CA THR A 291 -23.48 3.35 -5.75
C THR A 291 -23.13 1.91 -6.14
N GLU A 292 -23.43 1.49 -7.37
CA GLU A 292 -23.12 0.15 -7.87
C GLU A 292 -21.61 -0.15 -7.82
N GLN A 293 -20.79 0.79 -8.31
CA GLN A 293 -19.34 0.65 -8.29
C GLN A 293 -18.77 0.84 -6.86
N THR A 294 -19.35 1.72 -6.03
CA THR A 294 -18.99 1.79 -4.60
C THR A 294 -19.16 0.45 -3.89
N ASP A 295 -20.33 -0.18 -4.02
CA ASP A 295 -20.62 -1.46 -3.39
C ASP A 295 -19.74 -2.58 -3.98
N LEU A 296 -19.51 -2.59 -5.30
CA LEU A 296 -18.61 -3.54 -5.95
C LEU A 296 -17.18 -3.47 -5.37
N TRP A 297 -16.59 -2.28 -5.30
CA TRP A 297 -15.20 -2.13 -4.87
C TRP A 297 -15.02 -2.31 -3.37
N GLN A 298 -15.98 -1.89 -2.54
CA GLN A 298 -15.97 -2.19 -1.10
C GLN A 298 -16.05 -3.72 -0.85
N ASN A 299 -16.95 -4.43 -1.53
CA ASN A 299 -17.07 -5.89 -1.36
C ASN A 299 -15.82 -6.64 -1.86
N ARG A 300 -15.19 -6.19 -2.96
CA ARG A 300 -13.91 -6.74 -3.43
C ARG A 300 -12.77 -6.48 -2.44
N ALA A 301 -12.69 -5.27 -1.87
CA ALA A 301 -11.69 -4.94 -0.85
C ALA A 301 -11.82 -5.84 0.40
N GLU A 302 -13.03 -5.99 0.95
CA GLU A 302 -13.24 -6.85 2.13
C GLU A 302 -12.95 -8.33 1.82
N ARG A 303 -13.26 -8.80 0.60
CA ARG A 303 -12.91 -10.17 0.17
C ARG A 303 -11.40 -10.38 0.07
N LEU A 304 -10.69 -9.45 -0.57
CA LEU A 304 -9.22 -9.48 -0.69
C LEU A 304 -8.55 -9.44 0.69
N LYS A 305 -9.06 -8.59 1.60
CA LYS A 305 -8.62 -8.52 2.99
C LYS A 305 -8.84 -9.83 3.74
N ALA A 306 -10.02 -10.43 3.61
CA ALA A 306 -10.32 -11.72 4.22
C ALA A 306 -9.38 -12.83 3.72
N GLN A 307 -9.14 -12.91 2.41
CA GLN A 307 -8.26 -13.94 1.84
C GLN A 307 -6.78 -13.70 2.13
N THR A 308 -6.33 -12.44 2.19
CA THR A 308 -4.95 -12.13 2.59
C THR A 308 -4.69 -12.51 4.05
N ASN A 309 -5.69 -12.32 4.92
CA ASN A 309 -5.66 -12.78 6.31
C ASN A 309 -5.77 -14.31 6.46
N ALA A 310 -6.36 -15.01 5.49
CA ALA A 310 -6.45 -16.48 5.50
C ALA A 310 -5.21 -17.17 4.92
N GLY A 311 -4.64 -16.61 3.84
CA GLY A 311 -3.54 -17.21 3.08
C GLY A 311 -2.13 -16.72 3.46
N LEU A 312 -1.95 -15.43 3.77
CA LEU A 312 -0.61 -14.86 4.00
C LEU A 312 -0.27 -14.64 5.49
N TRP A 313 -1.25 -14.46 6.38
CA TRP A 313 -0.96 -14.13 7.79
C TRP A 313 -0.31 -15.30 8.54
N GLN A 314 0.75 -15.03 9.31
CA GLN A 314 1.45 -16.04 10.12
C GLN A 314 1.25 -15.78 11.63
N PRO A 315 0.21 -16.34 12.29
CA PRO A 315 -0.08 -16.09 13.71
C PRO A 315 1.06 -16.38 14.68
N ALA A 316 1.95 -17.32 14.35
CA ALA A 316 3.09 -17.71 15.18
C ALA A 316 4.34 -16.84 14.97
N LYS A 317 4.44 -16.11 13.85
CA LYS A 317 5.59 -15.24 13.52
C LYS A 317 5.27 -13.75 13.64
N GLY A 318 3.99 -13.36 13.57
CA GLY A 318 3.55 -11.98 13.84
C GLY A 318 3.53 -11.05 12.63
N PHE A 319 3.70 -11.59 11.42
CA PHE A 319 3.70 -10.85 10.15
C PHE A 319 3.05 -11.70 9.04
N TYR A 320 2.76 -11.09 7.90
CA TYR A 320 2.35 -11.79 6.68
C TYR A 320 3.56 -12.32 5.91
N LEU A 321 3.42 -13.51 5.31
CA LEU A 321 4.31 -14.04 4.28
C LEU A 321 4.62 -12.96 3.23
N THR A 322 5.90 -12.85 2.85
CA THR A 322 6.30 -12.01 1.72
C THR A 322 5.70 -12.55 0.42
N HIS A 323 5.70 -13.88 0.24
CA HIS A 323 5.11 -14.57 -0.90
C HIS A 323 4.29 -15.79 -0.48
N ALA A 324 3.20 -16.04 -1.20
CA ALA A 324 2.67 -17.39 -1.41
C ALA A 324 2.91 -17.79 -2.86
N HIS A 325 3.59 -18.92 -3.09
CA HIS A 325 3.95 -19.41 -4.42
C HIS A 325 2.73 -19.98 -5.16
N ILE A 326 2.51 -19.50 -6.38
CA ILE A 326 1.48 -19.98 -7.31
C ILE A 326 2.13 -20.92 -8.32
N THR A 327 3.25 -20.50 -8.92
CA THR A 327 4.16 -21.44 -9.62
C THR A 327 4.99 -22.18 -8.57
N PRO A 328 5.05 -23.52 -8.56
CA PRO A 328 5.80 -24.26 -7.54
C PRO A 328 7.31 -23.98 -7.59
N LEU A 329 7.81 -23.25 -6.60
CA LEU A 329 9.24 -23.07 -6.31
C LEU A 329 9.61 -23.81 -5.02
N THR A 330 10.90 -24.12 -4.83
CA THR A 330 11.40 -24.73 -3.59
C THR A 330 12.76 -24.15 -3.24
N HIS A 331 12.81 -23.45 -2.11
CA HIS A 331 14.01 -22.87 -1.55
C HIS A 331 14.75 -23.87 -0.64
N ASP A 332 16.05 -23.70 -0.46
CA ASP A 332 16.87 -24.43 0.53
C ASP A 332 16.87 -23.77 1.92
N PHE A 333 16.05 -22.74 2.11
CA PHE A 333 15.84 -21.96 3.34
C PHE A 333 14.34 -21.77 3.65
N ASP A 334 14.00 -21.43 4.90
CA ASP A 334 12.62 -21.07 5.29
C ASP A 334 12.31 -19.62 4.90
N GLU A 335 11.84 -19.41 3.67
CA GLU A 335 11.37 -18.10 3.21
C GLU A 335 10.28 -17.51 4.11
N SER A 336 9.44 -18.36 4.73
CA SER A 336 8.38 -17.88 5.63
C SER A 336 8.93 -17.24 6.92
N ALA A 337 10.22 -17.39 7.23
CA ALA A 337 10.90 -16.66 8.31
C ALA A 337 11.30 -15.22 7.93
N MET A 338 11.19 -14.83 6.66
CA MET A 338 11.64 -13.54 6.15
C MET A 338 10.50 -12.51 6.21
N VAL A 339 10.67 -11.47 7.03
CA VAL A 339 9.73 -10.34 7.10
C VAL A 339 10.15 -9.25 6.12
N SER A 340 9.22 -8.85 5.25
CA SER A 340 9.40 -7.78 4.27
C SER A 340 8.81 -6.44 4.74
N ILE A 341 9.37 -5.33 4.27
CA ILE A 341 8.87 -3.97 4.55
C ILE A 341 7.44 -3.75 4.05
N ALA A 342 6.98 -4.53 3.07
CA ALA A 342 5.59 -4.54 2.60
C ALA A 342 4.57 -4.87 3.72
N ASN A 343 5.00 -5.50 4.82
CA ASN A 343 4.17 -5.62 6.04
C ASN A 343 3.82 -4.25 6.66
N ALA A 344 4.69 -3.23 6.55
CA ALA A 344 4.36 -1.87 6.97
C ALA A 344 3.28 -1.25 6.07
N LEU A 345 3.25 -1.57 4.77
CA LEU A 345 2.19 -1.15 3.86
C LEU A 345 0.84 -1.83 4.19
N ALA A 346 0.86 -3.09 4.61
CA ALA A 346 -0.34 -3.77 5.14
C ALA A 346 -0.92 -3.04 6.37
N VAL A 347 -0.07 -2.41 7.19
CA VAL A 347 -0.51 -1.56 8.31
C VAL A 347 -1.00 -0.18 7.84
N TYR A 348 -0.25 0.50 6.96
CA TYR A 348 -0.61 1.84 6.44
C TYR A 348 -1.96 1.82 5.69
N SER A 349 -2.17 0.82 4.83
CA SER A 349 -3.42 0.62 4.09
C SER A 349 -4.64 0.29 4.97
N GLY A 350 -4.43 -0.17 6.22
CA GLY A 350 -5.50 -0.65 7.09
C GLY A 350 -6.02 -2.05 6.73
N LEU A 351 -5.20 -2.89 6.07
CA LEU A 351 -5.50 -4.31 5.79
C LEU A 351 -5.63 -5.14 7.10
N THR A 352 -5.02 -4.65 8.17
CA THR A 352 -4.80 -5.31 9.47
C THR A 352 -5.79 -4.92 10.57
N ASP A 353 -5.83 -5.72 11.65
CA ASP A 353 -6.36 -5.36 12.96
C ASP A 353 -5.29 -4.74 13.88
N PHE A 354 -5.72 -4.17 15.01
CA PHE A 354 -4.82 -3.50 15.97
C PHE A 354 -3.72 -4.41 16.54
N ARG A 355 -3.98 -5.72 16.71
CA ARG A 355 -3.00 -6.68 17.24
C ARG A 355 -1.99 -7.05 16.15
N GLN A 356 -2.43 -7.18 14.91
CA GLN A 356 -1.55 -7.36 13.76
C GLN A 356 -0.61 -6.16 13.59
N ASN A 357 -1.08 -4.93 13.76
CA ASN A 357 -0.22 -3.72 13.76
C ASN A 357 0.90 -3.83 14.80
N GLN A 358 0.56 -4.19 16.04
CA GLN A 358 1.54 -4.34 17.12
C GLN A 358 2.54 -5.47 16.85
N ALA A 359 2.09 -6.61 16.32
CA ALA A 359 2.94 -7.74 15.98
C ALA A 359 3.89 -7.42 14.80
N ILE A 360 3.38 -6.78 13.74
CA ILE A 360 4.15 -6.38 12.56
C ILE A 360 5.24 -5.38 12.94
N PHE A 361 4.91 -4.32 13.69
CA PHE A 361 5.92 -3.35 14.10
C PHE A 361 6.97 -3.95 15.06
N SER A 362 6.57 -4.90 15.90
CA SER A 362 7.53 -5.64 16.74
C SER A 362 8.48 -6.50 15.90
N SER A 363 7.95 -7.17 14.87
CA SER A 363 8.74 -8.04 13.97
C SER A 363 9.69 -7.24 13.07
N LEU A 364 9.23 -6.09 12.54
CA LEU A 364 10.06 -5.18 11.74
C LEU A 364 11.15 -4.50 12.58
N GLU A 365 10.87 -4.13 13.83
CA GLU A 365 11.89 -3.56 14.74
C GLU A 365 12.90 -4.63 15.19
N GLN A 366 12.44 -5.87 15.45
CA GLN A 366 13.34 -6.99 15.76
C GLN A 366 14.27 -7.28 14.58
N ALA A 367 13.73 -7.38 13.36
CA ALA A 367 14.50 -7.50 12.13
C ALA A 367 15.52 -6.36 11.94
N ARG A 368 15.11 -5.11 12.21
CA ARG A 368 16.00 -3.94 12.15
C ARG A 368 17.18 -4.05 13.13
N LEU A 369 16.92 -4.53 14.35
CA LEU A 369 17.91 -4.74 15.40
C LEU A 369 18.86 -5.91 15.06
N GLU A 370 18.34 -7.03 14.58
CA GLU A 370 19.12 -8.21 14.18
C GLU A 370 19.98 -7.97 12.93
N ALA A 371 19.50 -7.16 11.99
CA ALA A 371 20.29 -6.66 10.86
C ALA A 371 21.35 -5.60 11.25
N GLY A 372 21.28 -5.05 12.47
CA GLY A 372 22.19 -3.99 12.94
C GLY A 372 22.03 -2.64 12.24
N VAL A 373 20.90 -2.39 11.55
CA VAL A 373 20.71 -1.18 10.72
C VAL A 373 20.08 -0.03 11.51
N ASN A 374 20.62 1.18 11.38
CA ASN A 374 20.23 2.34 12.19
C ASN A 374 18.94 3.05 11.74
N LYS A 375 18.23 2.55 10.72
CA LYS A 375 17.02 3.17 10.16
C LYS A 375 15.90 2.13 9.98
N PRO A 376 14.62 2.52 10.09
CA PRO A 376 13.51 1.73 9.54
C PRO A 376 13.60 1.70 7.99
N GLY A 377 12.82 0.82 7.35
CA GLY A 377 12.84 0.65 5.89
C GLY A 377 13.77 -0.46 5.40
N LEU A 378 14.01 -1.48 6.24
CA LEU A 378 14.73 -2.70 5.84
C LEU A 378 13.84 -3.56 4.94
N SER A 379 14.16 -3.64 3.64
CA SER A 379 13.34 -4.31 2.62
C SER A 379 12.89 -5.73 2.97
N LEU A 380 13.83 -6.57 3.44
CA LEU A 380 13.59 -7.97 3.75
C LEU A 380 14.62 -8.43 4.80
N TYR A 381 14.19 -9.20 5.81
CA TYR A 381 15.11 -9.84 6.76
C TYR A 381 14.56 -11.17 7.32
N PRO A 382 15.37 -12.25 7.41
CA PRO A 382 16.72 -12.40 6.89
C PRO A 382 16.80 -12.11 5.38
N TYR A 383 18.00 -11.78 4.88
CA TYR A 383 18.21 -11.63 3.44
C TYR A 383 18.18 -13.00 2.74
N TYR A 384 17.91 -13.03 1.43
CA TYR A 384 18.05 -14.26 0.65
C TYR A 384 19.48 -14.83 0.80
N PRO A 385 19.64 -16.14 1.06
CA PRO A 385 20.94 -16.77 1.18
C PRO A 385 21.56 -17.00 -0.19
N ASN A 386 22.89 -16.88 -0.25
CA ASN A 386 23.62 -16.41 -1.43
C ASN A 386 23.22 -14.97 -1.75
N GLN A 387 24.20 -14.06 -1.85
CA GLN A 387 23.90 -12.66 -2.15
C GLN A 387 23.17 -12.61 -3.50
N TRP A 388 22.02 -11.93 -3.55
CA TRP A 388 21.32 -11.65 -4.82
C TRP A 388 22.34 -11.00 -5.75
N PRO A 389 22.67 -11.62 -6.89
CA PRO A 389 24.05 -11.77 -7.29
C PRO A 389 24.80 -10.45 -7.50
N ASP A 390 26.12 -10.47 -7.25
CA ASP A 390 27.09 -9.41 -7.63
C ASP A 390 27.05 -9.05 -9.14
N LEU A 391 26.27 -9.82 -9.91
CA LEU A 391 26.01 -9.76 -11.34
C LEU A 391 24.84 -8.82 -11.72
N PHE A 392 24.29 -8.01 -10.79
CA PHE A 392 23.16 -7.10 -11.05
C PHE A 392 23.40 -6.17 -12.27
N PHE A 393 24.66 -5.96 -12.65
CA PHE A 393 25.08 -5.27 -13.89
C PHE A 393 26.24 -5.98 -14.64
N GLU A 394 26.27 -7.32 -14.71
CA GLU A 394 27.08 -7.99 -15.76
C GLU A 394 26.36 -7.90 -17.12
N TYR A 395 26.64 -6.80 -17.83
CA TYR A 395 26.17 -6.47 -19.19
C TYR A 395 27.20 -6.85 -20.27
#